data_AF-A0A2W6E068-F1
#
_entry.id   AF-A0A2W6E068-F1
#
_cell.length_a   1.000
_cell.length_b   1.000
_cell.length_c   1.000
_cell.angle_alpha   90.00
_cell.angle_beta   90.00
_cell.angle_gamma   90.00
#
_symmetry.space_group_name_H-M   'P 1'
#
loop_
_entity.id
_entity.type
_entity.pdbx_description
1 polymer ?
#
loop_
_entity_poly.entity_id
_entity_poly.type
_entity_poly.pdbx_seq_one_letter_code
_entity_poly.pdbx_strand_id
1 'polypeptide(L)'
;MDTAVSYAGGQFTLTVSDLTTGKTATNVAACASCQRASAEWIIERPALCNNALTKCFITRLADFGPSTLGGTEARVDGGTTKGIAGFTNYPIDMVNPLSSGGFISLDTVGPLSGKTFTATWDRSGGTVPITLGPAG
;
A
#
# COMPACT_ATOMS: atom_id res chain seq x y z
N MET A 1 10.50 10.85 1.13
CA MET A 1 10.21 10.25 -0.19
C MET A 1 8.97 10.89 -0.75
N ASP A 2 8.87 10.93 -2.06
CA ASP A 2 7.65 11.26 -2.81
C ASP A 2 7.41 10.16 -3.83
N THR A 3 6.17 9.73 -3.99
CA THR A 3 5.80 8.60 -4.86
C THR A 3 4.53 8.95 -5.61
N ALA A 4 4.55 8.77 -6.93
CA ALA A 4 3.41 9.06 -7.78
C ALA A 4 3.16 7.94 -8.76
N VAL A 5 1.88 7.61 -8.96
CA VAL A 5 1.41 6.74 -10.03
C VAL A 5 0.48 7.55 -10.91
N SER A 6 0.72 7.53 -12.22
CA SER A 6 -0.14 8.14 -13.21
C SER A 6 -0.52 7.14 -14.29
N TYR A 7 -1.66 7.33 -14.93
CA TYR A 7 -2.11 6.48 -16.04
C TYR A 7 -2.44 7.33 -17.26
N ALA A 8 -1.84 6.99 -18.40
CA ALA A 8 -2.13 7.61 -19.69
C ALA A 8 -1.80 6.63 -20.84
N GLY A 9 -2.59 6.66 -21.91
CA GLY A 9 -2.29 5.87 -23.12
C GLY A 9 -2.14 4.37 -22.90
N GLY A 10 -2.92 3.77 -21.98
CA GLY A 10 -2.86 2.33 -21.69
C GLY A 10 -1.76 1.91 -20.72
N GLN A 11 -1.03 2.86 -20.14
CA GLN A 11 0.16 2.60 -19.34
C GLN A 11 0.11 3.31 -17.99
N PHE A 12 0.63 2.65 -16.97
CA PHE A 12 0.98 3.24 -15.70
C PHE A 12 2.43 3.68 -15.68
N THR A 13 2.68 4.86 -15.13
CA THR A 13 4.01 5.36 -14.81
C THR A 13 4.12 5.50 -13.31
N LEU A 14 4.99 4.69 -12.69
CA LEU A 14 5.39 4.82 -11.29
C LEU A 14 6.67 5.64 -11.22
N THR A 15 6.66 6.69 -10.40
CA THR A 15 7.84 7.49 -10.07
C THR A 15 8.06 7.45 -8.56
N VAL A 16 9.31 7.21 -8.16
CA VAL A 16 9.75 7.21 -6.77
C VAL A 16 10.93 8.16 -6.65
N SER A 17 10.76 9.18 -5.80
CA SER A 17 11.69 10.29 -5.62
C SER A 17 12.15 10.35 -4.17
N ASP A 18 13.46 10.22 -3.96
CA ASP A 18 14.09 10.54 -2.69
C ASP A 18 14.40 12.03 -2.66
N LEU A 19 13.49 12.81 -2.06
CA LEU A 19 13.65 14.26 -1.91
C LEU A 19 14.87 14.66 -1.07
N THR A 20 15.43 13.75 -0.25
CA THR A 20 16.61 14.05 0.57
C THR A 20 17.90 13.99 -0.25
N THR A 21 17.98 13.07 -1.20
CA THR A 21 19.15 12.92 -2.09
C THR A 21 18.93 13.51 -3.48
N GLY A 22 17.70 13.91 -3.81
CA GLY A 22 17.27 14.35 -5.13
C GLY A 22 17.17 13.22 -6.18
N LYS A 23 17.42 11.96 -5.79
CA LYS A 23 17.40 10.83 -6.72
C LYS A 23 15.96 10.46 -7.07
N THR A 24 15.73 10.17 -8.34
CA THR A 24 14.42 9.75 -8.87
C THR A 24 14.59 8.51 -9.74
N ALA A 25 13.65 7.57 -9.61
CA ALA A 25 13.52 6.42 -10.49
C ALA A 25 12.09 6.35 -11.03
N THR A 26 11.96 5.91 -12.28
CA THR A 26 10.66 5.77 -12.96
C THR A 26 10.58 4.41 -13.64
N ASN A 27 9.40 3.79 -13.59
CA ASN A 27 9.08 2.59 -14.34
C ASN A 27 7.72 2.74 -15.03
N VAL A 28 7.58 2.18 -16.22
CA VAL A 28 6.37 2.23 -17.03
C VAL A 28 5.92 0.82 -17.35
N ALA A 29 4.63 0.54 -17.14
CA ALA A 29 4.02 -0.75 -17.41
C ALA A 29 2.67 -0.59 -18.11
N ALA A 30 2.45 -1.37 -19.18
CA ALA A 30 1.15 -1.42 -19.83
C ALA A 30 0.16 -2.24 -18.99
N CYS A 31 -1.10 -1.83 -18.95
CA CYS A 31 -2.17 -2.64 -18.38
C CYS A 31 -3.48 -2.46 -19.16
N ALA A 32 -3.81 -3.45 -19.99
CA ALA A 32 -5.00 -3.41 -20.83
C ALA A 32 -6.32 -3.69 -20.06
N SER A 33 -6.25 -4.42 -18.96
CA SER A 33 -7.42 -4.90 -18.20
C SER A 33 -7.58 -4.27 -16.81
N CYS A 34 -6.71 -3.33 -16.43
CA CYS A 34 -6.78 -2.69 -15.12
C CYS A 34 -8.06 -1.84 -14.98
N GLN A 35 -8.86 -2.17 -13.96
CA GLN A 35 -10.13 -1.49 -13.69
C GLN A 35 -9.95 -0.04 -13.20
N ARG A 36 -8.79 0.28 -12.57
CA ARG A 36 -8.50 1.62 -12.00
C ARG A 36 -9.57 2.10 -11.00
N ALA A 37 -10.12 1.16 -10.21
CA ALA A 37 -11.28 1.39 -9.35
C ALA A 37 -10.93 1.91 -7.93
N SER A 38 -9.66 1.90 -7.54
CA SER A 38 -9.19 2.36 -6.24
C SER A 38 -7.87 3.14 -6.37
N ALA A 39 -7.56 3.92 -5.34
CA ALA A 39 -6.26 4.52 -5.08
C ALA A 39 -5.96 4.35 -3.59
N GLU A 40 -4.74 3.92 -3.27
CA GLU A 40 -4.41 3.45 -1.93
C GLU A 40 -3.05 3.99 -1.47
N TRP A 41 -2.95 4.24 -0.17
CA TRP A 41 -1.75 4.62 0.54
C TRP A 41 -1.63 3.68 1.74
N ILE A 42 -0.63 2.81 1.72
CA ILE A 42 -0.57 1.66 2.63
C ILE A 42 0.85 1.54 3.18
N ILE A 43 0.96 1.23 4.48
CA ILE A 43 2.15 0.61 5.04
C ILE A 43 1.87 -0.89 5.12
N GLU A 44 2.66 -1.70 4.43
CA GLU A 44 2.39 -3.12 4.24
C GLU A 44 3.51 -3.99 4.81
N ARG A 45 3.12 -5.19 5.27
CA ARG A 45 4.06 -6.32 5.42
C ARG A 45 3.99 -7.22 4.17
N PRO A 46 5.07 -7.37 3.40
CA PRO A 46 5.02 -8.07 2.12
C PRO A 46 4.81 -9.58 2.29
N ALA A 47 4.34 -10.23 1.23
CA ALA A 47 4.46 -11.67 1.06
C ALA A 47 5.80 -12.02 0.39
N LEU A 48 6.48 -13.05 0.88
CA LEU A 48 7.67 -13.61 0.27
C LEU A 48 7.42 -15.05 -0.16
N CYS A 49 7.96 -15.41 -1.32
CA CYS A 49 7.86 -16.74 -1.89
C CYS A 49 9.25 -17.28 -2.25
N ASN A 50 9.41 -18.61 -2.24
CA ASN A 50 10.52 -19.23 -2.94
C ASN A 50 10.40 -19.02 -4.46
N ASN A 51 11.49 -19.24 -5.20
CA ASN A 51 11.51 -19.05 -6.67
C ASN A 51 10.47 -19.90 -7.43
N ALA A 52 10.08 -21.04 -6.85
CA ALA A 52 9.05 -21.91 -7.43
C ALA A 52 7.61 -21.48 -7.08
N LEU A 53 7.43 -20.40 -6.29
CA LEU A 53 6.14 -19.88 -5.84
C LEU A 53 5.26 -20.91 -5.10
N THR A 54 5.86 -21.96 -4.56
CA THR A 54 5.18 -23.06 -3.85
C THR A 54 5.21 -22.90 -2.33
N LYS A 55 6.10 -22.04 -1.82
CA LYS A 55 6.22 -21.76 -0.39
C LYS A 55 6.20 -20.25 -0.21
N CYS A 56 5.04 -19.74 0.17
CA CYS A 56 4.82 -18.33 0.39
C CYS A 56 4.38 -18.06 1.83
N PHE A 57 4.76 -16.91 2.36
CA PHE A 57 4.32 -16.45 3.67
C PHE A 57 4.28 -14.92 3.72
N ILE A 58 3.34 -14.37 4.48
CA ILE A 58 3.34 -12.97 4.87
C ILE A 58 4.42 -12.79 5.93
N THR A 59 5.26 -11.76 5.79
CA THR A 59 6.33 -11.48 6.74
C THR A 59 5.80 -10.95 8.07
N ARG A 60 6.68 -10.85 9.06
CA ARG A 60 6.42 -9.99 10.23
C ARG A 60 6.34 -8.54 9.77
N LEU A 61 5.55 -7.73 10.47
CA LEU A 61 5.53 -6.29 10.29
C LEU A 61 6.77 -5.69 10.98
N ALA A 62 7.63 -5.04 10.20
CA ALA A 62 8.77 -4.33 10.74
C ALA A 62 8.31 -3.16 11.61
N ASP A 63 9.06 -2.85 12.67
CA ASP A 63 8.81 -1.65 13.46
C ASP A 63 9.14 -0.42 12.61
N PHE A 64 8.09 0.30 12.20
CA PHE A 64 8.18 1.54 11.44
C PHE A 64 7.88 2.78 12.30
N GLY A 65 7.74 2.59 13.63
CA GLY A 65 7.28 3.62 14.55
C GLY A 65 5.98 4.31 14.10
N PRO A 66 5.76 5.57 14.50
CA PRO A 66 4.75 6.43 13.88
C PRO A 66 5.24 6.90 12.51
N SER A 67 4.48 6.60 11.46
CA SER A 67 4.80 6.99 10.09
C SER A 67 3.62 7.72 9.45
N THR A 68 3.89 8.94 9.00
CA THR A 68 2.88 9.83 8.40
C THR A 68 2.98 9.80 6.88
N LEU A 69 1.90 9.41 6.22
CA LEU A 69 1.74 9.54 4.77
C LEU A 69 1.03 10.86 4.52
N GLY A 70 1.79 11.86 4.07
CA GLY A 70 1.30 13.20 3.76
C GLY A 70 1.29 13.49 2.26
N GLY A 71 0.59 14.56 1.86
CA GLY A 71 0.50 14.95 0.45
C GLY A 71 -0.31 13.95 -0.40
N THR A 72 -1.13 13.13 0.24
CA THR A 72 -1.90 12.08 -0.42
C THR A 72 -3.06 12.68 -1.21
N GLU A 73 -3.05 12.45 -2.52
CA GLU A 73 -4.02 13.01 -3.46
C GLU A 73 -4.36 12.00 -4.56
N ALA A 74 -5.61 12.02 -5.00
CA ALA A 74 -6.07 11.22 -6.12
C ALA A 74 -6.80 12.08 -7.15
N ARG A 75 -6.85 11.58 -8.39
CA ARG A 75 -7.65 12.16 -9.46
C ARG A 75 -8.34 11.03 -10.22
N VAL A 76 -9.66 11.11 -10.31
CA VAL A 76 -10.43 10.26 -11.25
C VAL A 76 -10.24 10.77 -12.67
N ASP A 77 -10.37 9.90 -13.66
CA ASP A 77 -10.19 10.28 -15.07
C ASP A 77 -11.11 11.44 -15.48
N GLY A 78 -10.56 12.45 -16.15
CA GLY A 78 -11.26 13.71 -16.48
C GLY A 78 -11.65 14.61 -15.29
N GLY A 79 -11.38 14.22 -14.04
CA GLY A 79 -11.73 14.98 -12.84
C GLY A 79 -10.63 15.93 -12.35
N THR A 80 -10.93 16.65 -11.26
CA THR A 80 -9.94 17.45 -10.53
C THR A 80 -9.22 16.63 -9.47
N THR A 81 -7.96 16.95 -9.20
CA THR A 81 -7.20 16.36 -8.10
C THR A 81 -7.80 16.77 -6.77
N LYS A 82 -7.95 15.82 -5.85
CA LYS A 82 -8.44 16.06 -4.49
C LYS A 82 -7.53 15.35 -3.48
N GLY A 83 -7.44 15.90 -2.28
CA GLY A 83 -6.91 15.16 -1.14
C GLY A 83 -7.78 13.94 -0.86
N ILE A 84 -7.17 12.88 -0.30
CA ILE A 84 -7.86 11.60 -0.09
C ILE A 84 -9.08 11.70 0.84
N ALA A 85 -9.15 12.71 1.71
CA ALA A 85 -10.34 12.98 2.54
C ALA A 85 -11.57 13.41 1.73
N GLY A 86 -11.37 13.83 0.48
CA GLY A 86 -12.44 14.17 -0.46
C GLY A 86 -13.09 12.97 -1.16
N PHE A 87 -12.68 11.75 -0.82
CA PHE A 87 -13.23 10.49 -1.33
C PHE A 87 -13.78 9.64 -0.18
N THR A 88 -14.70 8.72 -0.49
CA THR A 88 -15.02 7.61 0.42
C THR A 88 -13.74 6.82 0.65
N ASN A 89 -13.32 6.71 1.90
CA ASN A 89 -12.08 6.07 2.30
C ASN A 89 -12.35 5.13 3.47
N TYR A 90 -11.48 4.14 3.60
CA TYR A 90 -11.52 3.15 4.67
C TYR A 90 -10.09 3.00 5.21
N PRO A 91 -9.90 3.00 6.54
CA PRO A 91 -8.60 2.65 7.10
C PRO A 91 -8.29 1.18 6.79
N ILE A 92 -7.02 0.90 6.50
CA ILE A 92 -6.51 -0.44 6.25
C ILE A 92 -5.50 -0.74 7.35
N ASP A 93 -5.94 -1.48 8.37
CA ASP A 93 -5.06 -1.95 9.44
C ASP A 93 -4.37 -3.26 9.03
N MET A 94 -3.09 -3.38 9.35
CA MET A 94 -2.34 -4.63 9.21
C MET A 94 -2.77 -5.59 10.30
N VAL A 95 -3.08 -6.83 9.93
CA VAL A 95 -3.58 -7.83 10.88
C VAL A 95 -2.81 -9.13 10.84
N ASN A 96 -2.78 -9.84 11.97
CA ASN A 96 -2.30 -11.22 12.07
C ASN A 96 -3.45 -12.15 12.48
N PRO A 97 -3.62 -13.31 11.82
CA PRO A 97 -4.58 -14.30 12.26
C PRO A 97 -4.19 -14.87 13.63
N LEU A 98 -5.18 -15.17 14.46
CA LEU A 98 -4.99 -15.83 15.75
C LEU A 98 -5.31 -17.32 15.63
N SER A 99 -4.59 -18.16 16.37
CA SER A 99 -4.87 -19.61 16.43
C SER A 99 -6.24 -19.92 17.03
N SER A 100 -6.75 -19.04 17.88
CA SER A 100 -8.11 -19.08 18.43
C SER A 100 -9.22 -18.70 17.43
N GLY A 101 -8.85 -18.34 16.20
CA GLY A 101 -9.73 -17.69 15.25
C GLY A 101 -9.72 -16.16 15.40
N GLY A 102 -10.12 -15.47 14.32
CA GLY A 102 -10.10 -14.02 14.24
C GLY A 102 -8.73 -13.42 13.94
N PHE A 103 -8.61 -12.11 14.16
CA PHE A 103 -7.44 -11.31 13.81
C PHE A 103 -7.04 -10.40 14.98
N ILE A 104 -5.74 -10.07 15.03
CA ILE A 104 -5.21 -9.02 15.88
C ILE A 104 -4.56 -7.94 15.03
N SER A 105 -4.79 -6.67 15.37
CA SER A 105 -4.11 -5.55 14.71
C SER A 105 -2.62 -5.55 15.03
N LEU A 106 -1.84 -5.16 14.03
CA LEU A 106 -0.38 -5.04 14.06
C LEU A 106 0.07 -3.57 14.03
N ASP A 107 -0.80 -2.70 13.54
CA ASP A 107 -0.70 -1.26 13.59
C ASP A 107 -2.07 -0.65 13.87
N THR A 108 -2.07 0.67 14.01
CA THR A 108 -3.27 1.49 14.08
C THR A 108 -3.18 2.59 13.03
N VAL A 109 -4.17 2.67 12.12
CA VAL A 109 -4.32 3.79 11.20
C VAL A 109 -5.10 4.93 11.88
N GLY A 110 -4.42 6.06 12.08
CA GLY A 110 -5.00 7.26 12.64
C GLY A 110 -6.02 7.93 11.71
N PRO A 111 -6.82 8.87 12.25
CA PRO A 111 -7.84 9.56 11.48
C PRO A 111 -7.22 10.35 10.33
N LEU A 112 -7.94 10.39 9.22
CA LEU A 112 -7.55 11.16 8.06
C LEU A 112 -7.83 12.66 8.26
N SER A 113 -6.82 13.49 8.02
CA SER A 113 -6.93 14.95 8.07
C SER A 113 -6.46 15.56 6.75
N GLY A 114 -7.41 15.87 5.87
CA GLY A 114 -7.15 16.44 4.55
C GLY A 114 -6.38 15.51 3.62
N LYS A 115 -5.06 15.67 3.57
CA LYS A 115 -4.13 14.91 2.71
C LYS A 115 -3.16 14.04 3.51
N THR A 116 -3.45 13.83 4.79
CA THR A 116 -2.50 13.23 5.71
C THR A 116 -3.18 12.29 6.69
N PHE A 117 -2.59 11.13 6.88
CA PHE A 117 -2.87 10.24 8.00
C PHE A 117 -1.56 9.66 8.54
N THR A 118 -1.61 9.16 9.77
CA THR A 118 -0.47 8.52 10.42
C THR A 118 -0.84 7.10 10.76
N ALA A 119 -0.03 6.13 10.34
CA ALA A 119 -0.08 4.78 10.86
C ALA A 119 0.96 4.64 11.97
N THR A 120 0.62 3.92 13.04
CA THR A 120 1.54 3.65 14.15
C THR A 120 1.71 2.16 14.30
N TRP A 121 2.95 1.69 14.25
CA TRP A 121 3.27 0.31 14.54
C TRP A 121 2.91 -0.04 15.99
N ASP A 122 2.22 -1.16 16.19
CA ASP A 122 1.87 -1.66 17.53
C ASP A 122 2.66 -2.93 17.88
N ARG A 123 2.78 -3.86 16.93
CA ARG A 123 3.47 -5.16 17.12
C ARG A 123 3.82 -5.81 15.79
N SER A 124 4.85 -6.67 15.81
CA SER A 124 5.31 -7.35 14.58
C SER A 124 4.43 -8.50 14.09
N GLY A 125 3.64 -9.11 14.97
CA GLY A 125 2.94 -10.36 14.65
C GLY A 125 3.89 -11.52 14.32
N GLY A 126 3.35 -12.53 13.62
CA GLY A 126 4.09 -13.69 13.16
C GLY A 126 4.20 -13.74 11.64
N THR A 127 5.03 -14.66 11.14
CA THR A 127 4.98 -15.07 9.73
C THR A 127 3.75 -15.94 9.51
N VAL A 128 2.99 -15.67 8.44
CA VAL A 128 1.74 -16.39 8.14
C VAL A 128 1.91 -17.15 6.83
N PRO A 129 1.91 -18.49 6.83
CA PRO A 129 1.91 -19.25 5.58
C PRO A 129 0.69 -18.89 4.73
N ILE A 130 0.93 -18.68 3.43
CA ILE A 130 -0.14 -18.43 2.45
C ILE A 130 0.04 -19.35 1.25
N THR A 131 -1.08 -19.64 0.60
CA THR A 131 -1.08 -20.25 -0.73
C THR A 131 -1.45 -19.16 -1.71
N LEU A 132 -0.64 -18.94 -2.74
CA LEU A 132 -1.05 -18.05 -3.82
C LEU A 132 -2.24 -18.69 -4.54
N GLY A 133 -3.20 -17.87 -4.97
CA GLY A 133 -4.27 -18.33 -5.85
C GLY A 133 -3.70 -18.90 -7.16
N PRO A 134 -4.56 -19.49 -8.02
CA PRO A 134 -4.17 -19.85 -9.37
C PRO A 134 -3.46 -18.67 -10.05
N ALA A 135 -2.44 -18.93 -10.85
CA ALA A 135 -1.87 -17.90 -11.72
C ALA A 135 -3.00 -17.38 -12.63
N GLY A 136 -3.35 -16.10 -12.48
CA GLY A 136 -4.36 -15.43 -13.30
C GLY A 136 -3.88 -15.14 -14.72
#